data_AF-A0A929E6D3-F1
#
_entry.id   AF-A0A929E6D3-F1
#
_cell.length_a   1.000
_cell.length_b   1.000
_cell.length_c   1.000
_cell.angle_alpha   90.00
_cell.angle_beta   90.00
_cell.angle_gamma   90.00
#
_symmetry.space_group_name_H-M   'P 1'
#
loop_
_entity.id
_entity.type
_entity.pdbx_description
1 polymer ?
#
loop_
_entity_poly.entity_id
_entity_poly.type
_entity_poly.pdbx_seq_one_letter_code
_entity_poly.pdbx_strand_id
1 'polypeptide(L)'
;MKGKLTLEIEKEADDASPKVGVSVTIDIANGEGSHVSGSGLLVPKCSSYEMLEREVAHVKEELDALLKKSQQLFESERKAESLELDENLGAKEIWDILSTIEDPESLIKEFNGLSHEKRLEVADYVFTNCNVFSGVASVFSMRYNNEEARLE
;
A
#
# COMPACT_ATOMS: atom_id res chain seq x y z
N MET A 1 -8.23 -25.02 0.90
CA MET A 1 -8.83 -24.08 -0.09
C MET A 1 -9.27 -24.91 -1.29
N LYS A 2 -10.57 -25.13 -1.48
CA LYS A 2 -11.09 -25.72 -2.73
C LYS A 2 -10.91 -24.67 -3.84
N GLY A 3 -10.39 -25.07 -4.99
CA GLY A 3 -10.00 -24.16 -6.08
C GLY A 3 -11.18 -23.31 -6.54
N LYS A 4 -11.01 -21.98 -6.54
CA LYS A 4 -11.96 -21.02 -7.10
C LYS A 4 -12.02 -21.05 -8.64
N LEU A 5 -11.20 -21.89 -9.26
CA LEU A 5 -11.04 -22.04 -10.70
C LEU A 5 -11.73 -23.32 -11.15
N THR A 6 -12.59 -23.19 -12.16
CA THR A 6 -13.34 -24.30 -12.74
C THR A 6 -12.94 -24.45 -14.20
N LEU A 7 -12.67 -25.69 -14.62
CA LEU A 7 -12.43 -26.01 -16.02
C LEU A 7 -13.77 -26.19 -16.72
N GLU A 8 -14.05 -25.38 -17.74
CA GLU A 8 -15.25 -25.48 -18.57
C GLU A 8 -14.94 -26.27 -19.84
N ILE A 9 -15.75 -27.27 -20.14
CA ILE A 9 -15.62 -28.12 -21.32
C ILE A 9 -16.92 -28.03 -22.10
N GLU A 10 -16.85 -27.56 -23.34
CA GLU A 10 -17.99 -27.56 -24.27
C GLU A 10 -17.76 -28.63 -25.33
N LYS A 11 -18.73 -29.55 -25.45
CA LYS A 11 -18.73 -30.63 -26.43
C LYS A 11 -19.91 -30.38 -27.39
N GLU A 12 -19.62 -29.88 -28.58
CA GLU A 12 -20.63 -29.74 -29.64
C GLU A 12 -21.02 -31.13 -30.17
N ALA A 13 -22.29 -31.30 -30.56
CA ALA A 13 -22.91 -32.58 -30.92
C ALA A 13 -22.64 -33.03 -32.37
N ASP A 14 -21.68 -32.44 -33.07
CA ASP A 14 -21.34 -32.79 -34.45
C ASP A 14 -19.83 -32.58 -34.66
N ASP A 15 -19.11 -33.69 -34.88
CA ASP A 15 -17.68 -33.91 -35.23
C ASP A 15 -16.63 -32.78 -35.05
N ALA A 16 -16.79 -31.90 -34.06
CA ALA A 16 -15.89 -30.79 -33.74
C ALA A 16 -15.13 -31.06 -32.44
N SER A 17 -13.83 -30.79 -32.48
CA SER A 17 -12.91 -30.93 -31.35
C SER A 17 -13.42 -30.20 -30.09
N PRO A 18 -13.31 -30.80 -28.88
CA PRO A 18 -13.80 -30.19 -27.64
C PRO A 18 -13.12 -28.85 -27.37
N LYS A 19 -13.90 -27.84 -26.93
CA LYS A 19 -13.40 -26.51 -26.56
C LYS A 19 -13.30 -26.42 -25.05
N VAL A 20 -12.16 -25.91 -24.54
CA VAL A 20 -11.87 -25.85 -23.09
C VAL A 20 -11.53 -24.43 -22.67
N GLY A 21 -12.10 -23.97 -21.56
CA GLY A 21 -11.83 -22.67 -20.94
C GLY A 21 -11.64 -22.78 -19.42
N VAL A 22 -11.08 -21.75 -18.80
CA VAL A 22 -10.95 -21.66 -17.34
C VAL A 22 -11.78 -20.48 -16.86
N SER A 23 -12.76 -20.73 -16.00
CA SER A 23 -13.55 -19.68 -15.35
C SER A 23 -13.20 -19.55 -13.88
N VAL A 24 -13.37 -18.34 -13.36
CA VAL A 24 -13.29 -18.06 -11.93
C VAL A 24 -14.67 -17.66 -11.45
N THR A 25 -15.08 -18.26 -10.34
CA THR A 25 -16.25 -17.79 -9.60
C THR A 25 -15.81 -16.61 -8.74
N ILE A 26 -16.36 -15.43 -9.03
CA ILE A 26 -16.12 -14.23 -8.24
C ILE A 26 -17.33 -14.00 -7.35
N ASP A 27 -17.16 -14.26 -6.05
CA ASP A 27 -18.10 -13.83 -5.03
C ASP A 27 -17.59 -12.49 -4.46
N ILE A 28 -18.27 -11.41 -4.82
CA ILE A 28 -18.02 -10.08 -4.24
C ILE A 28 -19.09 -9.84 -3.18
N ALA A 29 -18.64 -9.74 -1.92
CA ALA A 29 -19.47 -9.30 -0.81
C ALA A 29 -19.05 -7.86 -0.47
N ASN A 30 -19.90 -6.90 -0.81
CA ASN A 30 -19.74 -5.55 -0.28
C ASN A 30 -20.35 -5.53 1.13
N GLY A 31 -19.78 -4.75 2.05
CA GLY A 31 -20.17 -4.68 3.48
C GLY A 31 -21.62 -4.30 3.77
N GLU A 32 -22.46 -4.10 2.74
CA GLU A 32 -23.91 -3.85 2.80
C GLU A 32 -24.76 -5.11 2.53
N GLY A 33 -24.15 -6.31 2.47
CA GLY A 33 -24.88 -7.58 2.40
C GLY A 33 -25.43 -7.95 1.02
N SER A 34 -25.05 -7.22 -0.04
CA SER A 34 -25.35 -7.61 -1.41
C SER A 34 -24.25 -8.52 -1.95
N HIS A 35 -24.61 -9.79 -2.21
CA HIS A 35 -23.75 -10.76 -2.88
C HIS A 35 -24.00 -10.71 -4.39
N VAL A 36 -23.01 -10.23 -5.15
CA VAL A 36 -22.99 -10.39 -6.61
C VAL A 36 -22.09 -11.57 -6.89
N SER A 37 -22.71 -12.68 -7.30
CA SER A 37 -22.00 -13.90 -7.69
C SER A 37 -22.05 -13.99 -9.21
N GLY A 38 -20.87 -13.93 -9.84
CA GLY A 38 -20.72 -13.97 -11.29
C GLY A 38 -19.58 -14.91 -11.70
N SER A 39 -19.71 -15.56 -12.85
CA SER A 39 -18.64 -16.32 -13.48
C SER A 39 -18.12 -15.55 -14.69
N GLY A 40 -16.82 -15.27 -14.68
CA GLY A 40 -16.09 -14.71 -15.82
C GLY A 40 -15.10 -15.75 -16.36
N LEU A 41 -15.01 -15.86 -17.69
CA LEU A 41 -13.94 -16.61 -18.33
C LEU A 41 -12.62 -15.85 -18.12
N LEU A 42 -11.67 -16.47 -17.41
CA LEU A 42 -10.31 -15.93 -17.24
C LEU A 42 -9.47 -16.19 -18.48
N VAL A 43 -9.70 -17.33 -19.12
CA VAL A 43 -9.05 -17.72 -20.37
C VAL A 43 -10.16 -18.01 -21.38
N PRO A 44 -10.11 -17.42 -22.60
CA PRO A 44 -11.09 -17.70 -23.64
C PRO A 44 -11.12 -19.19 -24.00
N LYS A 45 -12.25 -19.66 -24.53
CA LYS A 45 -12.38 -21.06 -24.99
C LYS A 45 -11.38 -21.34 -26.11
N CYS A 46 -10.42 -22.20 -25.84
CA CYS A 46 -9.36 -22.55 -26.78
C CYS A 46 -9.72 -23.82 -27.57
N SER A 47 -9.40 -23.83 -28.87
CA SER A 47 -9.61 -24.98 -29.76
C SER A 47 -8.40 -25.93 -29.84
N SER A 48 -7.30 -25.60 -29.17
CA SER A 48 -6.12 -26.46 -29.06
C SER A 48 -5.42 -26.28 -27.71
N TYR A 49 -4.66 -27.30 -27.31
CA TYR A 49 -3.86 -27.27 -26.09
C TYR A 49 -2.77 -26.19 -26.12
N GLU A 50 -2.10 -25.98 -27.26
CA GLU A 50 -1.07 -24.96 -27.42
C GLU A 50 -1.63 -23.54 -27.24
N MET A 51 -2.85 -23.28 -27.71
CA MET A 51 -3.53 -22.00 -27.47
C MET A 51 -3.87 -21.83 -26.00
N LEU A 52 -4.38 -22.88 -25.35
CA LEU A 52 -4.67 -22.84 -23.92
C LEU A 52 -3.41 -22.58 -23.08
N GLU A 53 -2.29 -23.25 -23.41
CA GLU A 53 -1.01 -23.06 -22.72
C GLU A 53 -0.51 -21.62 -22.86
N ARG A 54 -0.60 -21.03 -24.05
CA ARG A 54 -0.22 -19.64 -24.30
C ARG A 54 -1.06 -18.65 -23.49
N GLU A 55 -2.38 -18.79 -23.52
CA GLU A 55 -3.28 -17.89 -22.77
C GLU A 55 -3.08 -18.03 -21.26
N VAL A 56 -2.87 -19.25 -20.76
CA VAL A 56 -2.54 -19.48 -19.34
C VAL A 56 -1.19 -18.86 -18.97
N ALA A 57 -0.18 -18.94 -19.84
CA ALA A 57 1.11 -18.30 -19.61
C ALA A 57 0.98 -16.77 -19.56
N HIS A 58 0.22 -16.18 -20.48
CA HIS A 58 -0.06 -14.75 -20.51
C HIS A 58 -0.73 -14.27 -19.21
N VAL A 59 -1.78 -14.96 -18.75
CA VAL A 59 -2.47 -14.62 -17.49
C VAL A 59 -1.50 -14.70 -16.29
N LYS A 60 -0.58 -15.68 -16.26
CA LYS A 60 0.43 -15.77 -15.20
C LYS A 60 1.37 -14.56 -15.21
N GLU A 61 1.86 -14.16 -16.38
CA GLU A 61 2.72 -12.99 -16.52
C GLU A 61 2.03 -11.70 -16.08
N GLU A 62 0.75 -11.53 -16.42
CA GLU A 62 -0.04 -10.38 -15.96
C GLU A 62 -0.23 -10.37 -14.44
N LEU A 63 -0.50 -11.53 -13.84
CA LEU A 63 -0.61 -11.66 -12.38
C LEU A 63 0.72 -11.35 -11.69
N ASP A 64 1.84 -11.84 -12.21
CA ASP A 64 3.17 -11.53 -11.68
C ASP A 64 3.50 -10.04 -11.82
N ALA A 65 3.11 -9.40 -12.93
CA ALA A 65 3.26 -7.97 -13.12
C ALA A 65 2.41 -7.16 -12.13
N LEU A 66 1.18 -7.60 -11.85
CA LEU A 66 0.32 -6.98 -10.82
C LEU A 66 0.89 -7.16 -9.42
N LEU A 67 1.44 -8.34 -9.09
CA LEU A 67 2.12 -8.57 -7.82
C LEU A 67 3.30 -7.62 -7.66
N LYS A 68 4.14 -7.47 -8.69
CA LYS A 68 5.26 -6.54 -8.67
C LYS A 68 4.83 -5.08 -8.50
N LYS A 69 3.75 -4.66 -9.17
CA LYS A 69 3.18 -3.31 -8.98
C LYS A 69 2.64 -3.13 -7.56
N SER A 70 1.95 -4.14 -7.03
CA SER A 70 1.45 -4.10 -5.65
C SER A 70 2.60 -4.03 -4.64
N GLN A 71 3.69 -4.76 -4.85
CA GLN A 71 4.90 -4.68 -4.04
C GLN A 71 5.46 -3.26 -4.03
N GLN A 72 5.54 -2.59 -5.18
CA GLN A 72 5.98 -1.19 -5.24
C GLN A 72 5.06 -0.24 -4.49
N LEU A 73 3.74 -0.47 -4.54
CA LEU A 73 2.76 0.31 -3.78
C LEU A 73 2.94 0.10 -2.28
N PHE A 74 3.01 -1.15 -1.81
CA PHE A 74 3.26 -1.48 -0.40
C PHE A 74 4.65 -1.05 0.08
N GLU A 75 5.67 -0.99 -0.79
CA GLU A 75 6.98 -0.45 -0.46
C GLU A 75 7.00 1.08 -0.46
N SER A 76 6.20 1.74 -1.30
CA SER A 76 6.00 3.18 -1.24
C SER A 76 5.19 3.61 -0.02
N GLU A 77 4.20 2.80 0.38
CA GLU A 77 3.47 2.95 1.63
C GLU A 77 4.37 2.66 2.83
N ARG A 78 5.28 1.68 2.75
CA ARG A 78 6.33 1.43 3.77
C ARG A 78 7.40 2.50 3.85
N LYS A 79 7.73 3.18 2.75
CA LYS A 79 8.57 4.40 2.82
C LYS A 79 7.82 5.59 3.39
N ALA A 80 6.49 5.53 3.41
CA ALA A 80 5.63 6.42 4.16
C ALA A 80 5.20 5.82 5.53
N GLU A 81 5.67 4.61 5.89
CA GLU A 81 5.54 4.09 7.25
C GLU A 81 6.59 4.79 8.07
N SER A 82 6.12 5.27 9.22
CA SER A 82 6.85 6.13 10.13
C SER A 82 8.27 5.68 10.35
N LEU A 83 9.19 6.64 10.45
CA LEU A 83 10.39 6.41 11.24
C LEU A 83 9.85 6.03 12.61
N GLU A 84 9.89 4.75 12.99
CA GLU A 84 9.58 4.33 14.35
C GLU A 84 10.62 4.98 15.26
N LEU A 85 10.37 6.24 15.62
CA LEU A 85 11.23 7.05 16.44
C LEU A 85 11.22 6.41 17.82
N ASP A 86 12.34 5.82 18.19
CA ASP A 86 12.53 5.26 19.51
C ASP A 86 12.42 6.39 20.54
N GLU A 87 11.31 6.42 21.28
CA GLU A 87 11.05 7.45 22.30
C GLU A 87 12.04 7.38 23.48
N ASN A 88 12.87 6.34 23.57
CA ASN A 88 13.95 6.27 24.55
C ASN A 88 15.14 7.17 24.19
N LEU A 89 15.19 7.69 22.95
CA LEU A 89 16.21 8.65 22.52
C LEU A 89 15.98 10.03 23.16
N GLY A 90 17.07 10.80 23.29
CA GLY A 90 16.99 12.18 23.78
C GLY A 90 16.40 13.13 22.73
N ALA A 91 15.82 14.26 23.15
CA ALA A 91 15.22 15.25 22.26
C ALA A 91 16.12 15.69 21.08
N LYS A 92 17.43 15.80 21.31
CA LYS A 92 18.39 16.12 20.25
C LYS A 92 18.46 15.05 19.17
N GLU A 93 18.55 13.78 19.54
CA GLU A 93 18.70 12.67 18.60
C GLU A 93 17.44 12.49 17.75
N ILE A 94 16.28 12.66 18.38
CA ILE A 94 15.00 12.67 17.69
C ILE A 94 14.92 13.85 16.72
N TRP A 95 15.34 15.04 17.14
CA TRP A 95 15.37 16.20 16.25
C TRP A 95 16.36 16.02 15.09
N ASP A 96 17.55 15.45 15.34
CA ASP A 96 18.53 15.17 14.30
C ASP A 96 17.91 14.27 13.21
N ILE A 97 17.08 13.28 13.58
CA ILE A 97 16.32 12.46 12.62
C ILE A 97 15.22 13.28 11.92
N LEU A 98 14.35 13.96 12.67
CA LEU A 98 13.25 14.76 12.12
C LEU A 98 13.72 15.85 11.16
N SER A 99 14.86 16.48 11.44
CA SER A 99 15.44 17.55 10.63
C SER A 99 15.96 17.10 9.26
N THR A 100 16.08 15.79 9.02
CA THR A 100 16.41 15.22 7.71
C THR A 100 15.20 15.05 6.79
N ILE A 101 13.99 15.19 7.33
CA ILE A 101 12.75 15.06 6.58
C ILE A 101 12.48 16.37 5.83
N GLU A 102 12.64 16.34 4.50
CA GLU A 102 12.40 17.50 3.64
C GLU A 102 10.91 17.74 3.36
N ASP A 103 10.08 16.69 3.43
CA ASP A 103 8.64 16.77 3.20
C ASP A 103 7.89 17.25 4.47
N PRO A 104 7.20 18.40 4.43
CA PRO A 104 6.52 18.94 5.61
C PRO A 104 5.42 18.02 6.17
N GLU A 105 4.68 17.32 5.32
CA GLU A 105 3.59 16.45 5.76
C GLU A 105 4.12 15.19 6.46
N SER A 106 5.24 14.65 5.97
CA SER A 106 5.98 13.59 6.65
C SER A 106 6.53 14.07 8.00
N LEU A 107 7.11 15.26 8.09
CA LEU A 107 7.58 15.83 9.37
C LEU A 107 6.43 15.95 10.39
N ILE A 108 5.27 16.44 9.96
CA ILE A 108 4.08 16.57 10.79
C ILE A 108 3.67 15.20 11.32
N LYS A 109 3.56 14.21 10.44
CA LYS A 109 3.18 12.84 10.81
C LYS A 109 4.13 12.24 11.85
N GLU A 110 5.44 12.31 11.60
CA GLU A 110 6.44 11.72 12.49
C GLU A 110 6.48 12.41 13.85
N PHE A 111 6.53 13.74 13.88
CA PHE A 111 6.53 14.49 15.13
C PHE A 111 5.25 14.25 15.93
N ASN A 112 4.08 14.29 15.27
CA ASN A 112 2.79 14.11 15.92
C ASN A 112 2.50 12.67 16.35
N GLY A 113 3.29 11.70 15.88
CA GLY A 113 3.26 10.30 16.31
C GLY A 113 3.92 10.07 17.67
N LEU A 114 4.83 10.95 18.09
CA LEU A 114 5.49 10.90 19.40
C LEU A 114 4.50 11.14 20.55
N SER A 115 4.79 10.56 21.71
CA SER A 115 4.07 10.85 22.94
C SER A 115 4.08 12.35 23.27
N HIS A 116 3.05 12.82 23.98
CA HIS A 116 2.90 14.24 24.29
C HIS A 116 4.10 14.80 25.08
N GLU A 117 4.61 14.06 26.06
CA GLU A 117 5.79 14.45 26.84
C GLU A 117 7.02 14.59 25.94
N LYS A 118 7.22 13.64 25.01
CA LYS A 118 8.35 13.69 24.09
C LYS A 118 8.26 14.83 23.09
N ARG A 119 7.06 15.16 22.61
CA ARG A 119 6.84 16.33 21.73
C ARG A 119 7.20 17.64 22.40
N LEU A 120 6.88 17.79 23.69
CA LEU A 120 7.29 18.96 24.47
C LEU A 120 8.81 19.03 24.61
N GLU A 121 9.47 17.91 24.93
CA GLU A 121 10.92 17.83 25.06
C GLU A 121 11.64 18.22 23.75
N VAL A 122 11.16 17.69 22.63
CA VAL A 122 11.71 17.99 21.30
C VAL A 122 11.42 19.43 20.90
N ALA A 123 10.20 19.95 21.14
CA ALA A 123 9.86 21.34 20.84
C ALA A 123 10.75 22.31 21.64
N ASP A 124 10.94 22.08 22.94
CA ASP A 124 11.83 22.89 23.78
C ASP A 124 13.28 22.87 23.26
N TYR A 125 13.76 21.69 22.84
CA TYR A 125 15.07 21.58 22.20
C TYR A 125 15.16 22.44 20.92
N VAL A 126 14.15 22.37 20.04
CA VAL A 126 14.12 23.14 18.78
C VAL A 126 14.13 24.64 19.04
N PHE A 127 13.25 25.12 19.92
CA PHE A 127 13.14 26.56 20.21
C PHE A 127 14.37 27.11 20.96
N THR A 128 15.07 26.27 21.72
CA THR A 128 16.22 26.70 22.52
C THR A 128 17.55 26.54 21.78
N ASN A 129 17.70 25.50 20.94
CA ASN A 129 19.00 25.09 20.39
C ASN A 129 19.09 25.18 18.86
N CYS A 130 17.97 25.30 18.14
CA CYS A 130 17.97 25.32 16.68
C CYS A 130 17.71 26.72 16.11
N ASN A 131 18.21 26.96 14.90
CA ASN A 131 17.93 28.21 14.20
C ASN A 131 16.53 28.18 13.56
N VAL A 132 15.52 28.63 14.30
CA VAL A 132 14.11 28.68 13.87
C VAL A 132 13.83 29.68 12.73
N PHE A 133 14.82 30.44 12.26
CA PHE A 133 14.64 31.34 11.12
C PHE A 133 15.06 30.72 9.78
N SER A 134 15.57 29.48 9.76
CA SER A 134 15.99 28.82 8.53
C SER A 134 15.82 27.30 8.56
N GLY A 135 15.64 26.69 7.37
CA GLY A 135 15.56 25.24 7.22
C GLY A 135 14.32 24.63 7.88
N VAL A 136 14.41 23.35 8.21
CA VAL A 136 13.30 22.56 8.78
C VAL A 136 12.81 23.13 10.13
N ALA A 137 13.71 23.68 10.95
CA ALA A 137 13.36 24.34 12.21
C ALA A 137 12.41 25.54 12.00
N SER A 138 12.53 26.25 10.87
CA SER A 138 11.64 27.35 10.55
C SER A 138 10.24 26.88 10.20
N VAL A 139 10.13 25.83 9.39
CA VAL A 139 8.84 25.19 9.07
C VAL A 139 8.18 24.66 10.33
N PHE A 140 8.96 23.98 11.19
CA PHE A 140 8.50 23.51 12.50
C PHE A 140 7.93 24.66 13.34
N SER A 141 8.70 25.74 13.52
CA SER A 141 8.27 26.87 14.36
C SER A 141 7.00 27.57 13.85
N MET A 142 6.79 27.60 12.53
CA MET A 142 5.64 28.26 11.92
C MET A 142 4.36 27.44 12.06
N ARG A 143 4.48 26.12 12.15
CA ARG A 143 3.34 25.18 12.22
C ARG A 143 3.10 24.62 13.62
N TYR A 144 3.98 24.90 14.57
CA TYR A 144 3.85 24.39 15.93
C TYR A 144 2.74 25.11 16.71
N ASN A 145 1.73 24.33 17.10
CA ASN A 145 0.69 24.72 18.02
C ASN A 145 1.13 24.41 19.46
N ASN A 146 1.37 25.48 20.22
CA ASN A 146 1.86 25.38 21.60
C ASN A 146 0.80 24.89 22.61
N GLU A 147 -0.50 25.02 22.31
CA GLU A 147 -1.56 24.56 23.20
C GLU A 147 -1.70 23.03 23.16
N GLU A 148 -1.57 22.44 21.97
CA GLU A 148 -1.73 20.99 21.77
C GLU A 148 -0.40 20.22 21.68
N ALA A 149 0.73 20.94 21.63
CA ALA A 149 2.06 20.41 21.34
C ALA A 149 2.09 19.58 20.05
N ARG A 150 1.49 20.12 18.97
CA ARG A 150 1.39 19.47 17.64
C ARG A 150 1.89 20.38 16.54
N LEU A 151 2.22 19.79 15.40
CA LEU A 151 2.36 20.53 14.15
C LEU A 151 1.03 20.50 13.37
N GLU A 152 0.68 21.63 12.75
CA GLU A 152 -0.49 21.85 11.87
C GLU A 152 -0.21 21.66 10.37
#